data_AF-A0A2V8KSJ3-F1
#
_entry.id   AF-A0A2V8KSJ3-F1
#
_cell.length_a   1.000
_cell.length_b   1.000
_cell.length_c   1.000
_cell.angle_alpha   90.00
_cell.angle_beta   90.00
_cell.angle_gamma   90.00
#
_symmetry.space_group_name_H-M   'P 1'
#
loop_
_entity.id
_entity.type
_entity.pdbx_description
1 polymer ?
#
loop_
_entity_poly.entity_id
_entity_poly.type
_entity_poly.pdbx_seq_one_letter_code
_entity_poly.pdbx_strand_id
1 'polypeptide(L)'
;MIVHRQLLITIALVLAPLNLRAQTARSAAPYDITGYWVALITDDWRYRMLTPPKGNVDYLPVNAEGRRVTEMWDPEGDEKNGEQCKAYGAGGVMRLPGRLHITWADDNTLQLETDAGTQTRRFFFGASQPLAEPTWQGYSVARWEFPANRTPAPGGAGHGQLKVVTNHLRPGYLRKNGVPYSANAVVTEYFLRLVDRRGQEYLAVTIFVDDAQYLQQPYIKTYEFKKQPDASGWNPTPCSAK
;
A
#
# COMPACT_ATOMS: atom_id res chain seq x y z
N MET A 1 -84.37 15.10 9.18
CA MET A 1 -83.10 15.50 9.83
C MET A 1 -82.06 14.44 9.51
N ILE A 2 -81.11 14.76 8.64
CA ILE A 2 -80.10 13.83 8.13
C ILE A 2 -78.87 13.98 9.03
N VAL A 3 -78.48 12.92 9.74
CA VAL A 3 -77.30 12.91 10.62
C VAL A 3 -76.10 12.43 9.80
N HIS A 4 -75.15 13.31 9.53
CA HIS A 4 -73.88 13.00 8.87
C HIS A 4 -72.96 12.20 9.80
N ARG A 5 -72.58 10.99 9.36
CA ARG A 5 -71.62 10.11 10.04
C ARG A 5 -70.24 10.39 9.44
N GLN A 6 -69.38 11.10 10.16
CA GLN A 6 -67.99 11.30 9.75
C GLN A 6 -67.19 10.02 9.99
N LEU A 7 -66.63 9.45 8.91
CA LEU A 7 -65.60 8.42 8.99
C LEU A 7 -64.25 9.09 9.22
N LEU A 8 -63.60 8.80 10.34
CA LEU A 8 -62.20 9.11 10.59
C LEU A 8 -61.34 7.97 10.01
N ILE A 9 -60.56 8.26 8.96
CA ILE A 9 -59.55 7.35 8.43
C ILE A 9 -58.22 7.71 9.09
N THR A 10 -57.74 6.87 9.99
CA THR A 10 -56.43 7.00 10.63
C THR A 10 -55.36 6.43 9.68
N ILE A 11 -54.56 7.29 9.06
CA ILE A 11 -53.40 6.86 8.27
C ILE A 11 -52.26 6.54 9.25
N ALA A 12 -51.98 5.25 9.46
CA ALA A 12 -50.79 4.81 10.17
C ALA A 12 -49.57 4.93 9.25
N LEU A 13 -48.72 5.94 9.49
CA LEU A 13 -47.44 6.09 8.81
C LEU A 13 -46.46 5.03 9.36
N VAL A 14 -46.28 3.92 8.65
CA VAL A 14 -45.26 2.92 9.00
C VAL A 14 -43.89 3.47 8.57
N LEU A 15 -43.16 4.06 9.51
CA LEU A 15 -41.73 4.34 9.35
C LEU A 15 -40.97 3.01 9.38
N ALA A 16 -40.75 2.41 8.20
CA ALA A 16 -39.75 1.37 8.07
C ALA A 16 -38.36 1.98 8.35
N PRO A 17 -37.53 1.39 9.23
CA PRO A 17 -36.17 1.86 9.41
C PRO A 17 -35.42 1.61 8.10
N LEU A 18 -35.05 2.68 7.41
CA LEU A 18 -34.01 2.64 6.39
C LEU A 18 -32.74 2.14 7.07
N ASN A 19 -32.42 0.85 6.91
CA ASN A 19 -31.12 0.30 7.22
C ASN A 19 -30.09 0.90 6.25
N LEU A 20 -29.67 2.15 6.48
CA LEU A 20 -28.43 2.68 5.91
C LEU A 20 -27.28 1.91 6.57
N ARG A 21 -26.93 0.75 6.03
CA ARG A 21 -25.60 0.18 6.30
C ARG A 21 -24.60 1.19 5.76
N ALA A 22 -23.76 1.75 6.63
CA ALA A 22 -22.62 2.56 6.19
C ALA A 22 -21.81 1.72 5.18
N GLN A 23 -21.59 2.27 3.98
CA GLN A 23 -20.82 1.59 2.95
C GLN A 23 -19.42 1.32 3.49
N THR A 24 -19.01 0.05 3.53
CA THR A 24 -17.68 -0.36 3.97
C THR A 24 -16.64 -0.10 2.89
N ALA A 25 -15.37 0.03 3.27
CA ALA A 25 -14.31 0.18 2.29
C ALA A 25 -14.24 -1.00 1.32
N ARG A 26 -14.46 -2.23 1.81
CA ARG A 26 -14.50 -3.43 0.98
C ARG A 26 -15.61 -3.38 -0.07
N SER A 27 -16.82 -3.00 0.34
CA SER A 27 -17.96 -2.92 -0.57
C SER A 27 -17.88 -1.72 -1.51
N ALA A 28 -17.17 -0.65 -1.13
CA ALA A 28 -16.93 0.54 -1.96
C ALA A 28 -15.78 0.37 -2.98
N ALA A 29 -15.07 -0.75 -2.97
CA ALA A 29 -13.88 -0.93 -3.80
C ALA A 29 -14.22 -0.84 -5.31
N PRO A 30 -13.48 -0.03 -6.10
CA PRO A 30 -13.66 0.07 -7.56
C PRO A 30 -13.16 -1.17 -8.34
N TYR A 31 -12.41 -2.04 -7.66
CA TYR A 31 -11.98 -3.34 -8.16
C TYR A 31 -11.58 -4.22 -6.98
N ASP A 32 -11.60 -5.54 -7.17
CA ASP A 32 -11.04 -6.47 -6.19
C ASP A 32 -9.52 -6.55 -6.34
N ILE A 33 -8.80 -6.04 -5.33
CA ILE A 33 -7.34 -6.10 -5.28
C ILE A 33 -6.83 -7.43 -4.71
N THR A 34 -7.69 -8.24 -4.09
CA THR A 34 -7.28 -9.41 -3.31
C THR A 34 -6.75 -10.56 -4.16
N GLY A 35 -5.84 -11.35 -3.61
CA GLY A 35 -5.21 -12.54 -4.19
C GLY A 35 -3.69 -12.39 -4.35
N TYR A 36 -3.11 -13.23 -5.20
CA TYR A 36 -1.66 -13.31 -5.39
C TYR A 36 -1.18 -12.48 -6.58
N TRP A 37 -0.04 -11.81 -6.40
CA TRP A 37 0.57 -10.95 -7.41
C TRP A 37 2.09 -11.18 -7.45
N VAL A 38 2.68 -11.35 -8.63
CA VAL A 38 4.12 -11.52 -8.80
C VAL A 38 4.75 -10.25 -9.35
N ALA A 39 5.87 -9.81 -8.77
CA ALA A 39 6.62 -8.65 -9.25
C ALA A 39 7.09 -8.87 -10.70
N LEU A 40 6.85 -7.87 -11.55
CA LEU A 40 7.48 -7.75 -12.85
C LEU A 40 8.73 -6.88 -12.70
N ILE A 41 9.84 -7.39 -13.20
CA ILE A 41 11.14 -6.70 -13.15
C ILE A 41 11.49 -6.29 -14.57
N THR A 42 10.79 -5.27 -15.04
CA THR A 42 10.94 -4.70 -16.38
C THR A 42 11.86 -3.48 -16.40
N ASP A 43 12.10 -2.87 -15.24
CA ASP A 43 12.95 -1.71 -15.04
C ASP A 43 14.03 -1.97 -13.98
N ASP A 44 15.07 -1.14 -13.96
CA ASP A 44 16.14 -1.15 -12.94
C ASP A 44 16.69 -2.55 -12.61
N TRP A 45 16.69 -3.50 -13.56
CA TRP A 45 16.97 -4.93 -13.31
C TRP A 45 18.27 -5.11 -12.52
N ARG A 46 19.34 -4.41 -12.95
CA ARG A 46 20.65 -4.39 -12.29
C ARG A 46 20.57 -4.03 -10.81
N TYR A 47 19.66 -3.15 -10.43
CA TYR A 47 19.50 -2.62 -9.09
C TYR A 47 18.34 -3.27 -8.30
N ARG A 48 17.61 -4.21 -8.91
CA ARG A 48 16.52 -4.97 -8.27
C ARG A 48 16.90 -6.43 -8.06
N MET A 49 17.69 -7.00 -8.97
CA MET A 49 18.17 -8.39 -8.87
C MET A 49 19.50 -8.51 -8.12
N LEU A 50 20.28 -7.44 -8.06
CA LEU A 50 21.57 -7.39 -7.36
C LEU A 50 21.57 -6.23 -6.38
N THR A 51 22.11 -6.46 -5.19
CA THR A 51 22.38 -5.39 -4.23
C THR A 51 23.48 -4.49 -4.81
N PRO A 52 23.20 -3.19 -5.03
CA PRO A 52 24.19 -2.30 -5.64
C PRO A 52 25.39 -2.06 -4.71
N PRO A 53 26.55 -1.62 -5.23
CA PRO A 53 27.68 -1.28 -4.39
C PRO A 53 27.32 -0.22 -3.33
N LYS A 54 27.97 -0.29 -2.18
CA LYS A 54 27.93 0.75 -1.14
C LYS A 54 28.25 2.13 -1.74
N GLY A 55 27.54 3.16 -1.29
CA GLY A 55 27.67 4.53 -1.81
C GLY A 55 27.06 4.78 -3.19
N ASN A 56 26.64 3.75 -3.94
CA ASN A 56 25.92 3.97 -5.19
C ASN A 56 24.55 4.59 -4.89
N VAL A 57 24.19 5.64 -5.62
CA VAL A 57 22.92 6.37 -5.48
C VAL A 57 22.36 6.76 -6.85
N ASP A 58 22.73 6.03 -7.90
CA ASP A 58 22.38 6.37 -9.27
C ASP A 58 20.87 6.44 -9.45
N TYR A 59 20.42 7.50 -10.14
CA TYR A 59 19.00 7.78 -10.43
C TYR A 59 18.13 8.03 -9.18
N LEU A 60 18.73 8.31 -8.02
CA LEU A 60 18.03 8.62 -6.78
C LEU A 60 18.20 10.10 -6.41
N PRO A 61 17.14 10.77 -5.94
CA PRO A 61 17.19 12.18 -5.56
C PRO A 61 17.78 12.38 -4.15
N VAL A 62 18.94 11.78 -3.87
CA VAL A 62 19.59 11.89 -2.55
C VAL A 62 20.27 13.25 -2.39
N ASN A 63 20.11 13.87 -1.22
CA ASN A 63 20.85 15.07 -0.86
C ASN A 63 22.24 14.71 -0.29
N ALA A 64 23.00 15.72 0.17
CA ALA A 64 24.34 15.51 0.72
C ALA A 64 24.36 14.59 1.97
N GLU A 65 23.37 14.73 2.86
CA GLU A 65 23.28 13.90 4.07
C GLU A 65 22.88 12.46 3.73
N GLY A 66 21.93 12.26 2.82
CA GLY A 66 21.55 10.93 2.32
C GLY A 66 22.73 10.20 1.67
N ARG A 67 23.56 10.91 0.89
CA ARG A 67 24.79 10.36 0.32
C ARG A 67 25.77 9.93 1.40
N ARG A 68 26.04 10.81 2.38
CA ARG A 68 26.95 10.52 3.51
C ARG A 68 26.51 9.26 4.27
N VAL A 69 25.22 9.12 4.56
CA VAL A 69 24.69 7.92 5.25
C VAL A 69 24.79 6.67 4.39
N THR A 70 24.50 6.76 3.09
CA THR A 70 24.65 5.63 2.15
C THR A 70 26.10 5.14 2.07
N GLU A 71 27.07 6.06 2.12
CA GLU A 71 28.51 5.76 2.14
C GLU A 71 28.98 5.14 3.46
N MET A 72 28.18 5.20 4.52
CA MET A 72 28.49 4.56 5.81
C MET A 72 27.79 3.22 5.99
N TRP A 73 26.93 2.81 5.05
CA TRP A 73 26.14 1.58 5.18
C TRP A 73 26.97 0.36 5.58
N ASP A 74 26.52 -0.33 6.62
CA ASP A 74 27.15 -1.52 7.20
C ASP A 74 26.11 -2.64 7.32
N PRO A 75 26.00 -3.55 6.33
CA PRO A 75 25.05 -4.65 6.38
C PRO A 75 25.34 -5.66 7.50
N GLU A 76 26.60 -5.78 7.94
CA GLU A 76 26.95 -6.74 8.99
C GLU A 76 26.57 -6.19 10.37
N GLY A 77 26.75 -4.89 10.57
CA GLY A 77 26.18 -4.17 11.70
C GLY A 77 24.66 -4.27 11.75
N ASP A 78 23.98 -4.08 10.61
CA ASP A 78 22.52 -4.24 10.54
C ASP A 78 22.08 -5.65 10.97
N GLU A 79 22.68 -6.72 10.44
CA GLU A 79 22.36 -8.10 10.85
C GLU A 79 22.61 -8.33 12.35
N LYS A 80 23.77 -7.90 12.85
CA LYS A 80 24.14 -8.08 14.26
C LYS A 80 23.17 -7.37 15.22
N ASN A 81 22.60 -6.26 14.79
CA ASN A 81 21.67 -5.46 15.59
C ASN A 81 20.20 -5.85 15.39
N GLY A 82 19.90 -6.88 14.59
CA GLY A 82 18.52 -7.26 14.28
C GLY A 82 17.80 -6.27 13.35
N GLU A 83 18.57 -5.56 12.53
CA GLU A 83 18.12 -4.51 11.59
C GLU A 83 18.11 -4.96 10.12
N GLN A 84 18.22 -6.26 9.86
CA GLN A 84 18.24 -6.85 8.51
C GLN A 84 16.99 -6.54 7.67
N CYS A 85 15.88 -6.14 8.31
CA CYS A 85 14.64 -5.77 7.65
C CYS A 85 14.56 -4.30 7.20
N LYS A 86 15.60 -3.47 7.40
CA LYS A 86 15.55 -2.04 7.02
C LYS A 86 15.16 -1.78 5.55
N ALA A 87 15.61 -2.63 4.62
CA ALA A 87 15.24 -2.54 3.20
C ALA A 87 13.86 -3.13 2.85
N TYR A 88 13.21 -3.77 3.82
CA TYR A 88 11.90 -4.41 3.70
C TYR A 88 10.79 -3.58 4.36
N GLY A 89 11.09 -2.35 4.79
CA GLY A 89 10.07 -1.40 5.26
C GLY A 89 9.22 -0.82 4.13
N ALA A 90 8.17 -0.07 4.49
CA ALA A 90 7.18 0.45 3.54
C ALA A 90 7.79 1.26 2.38
N GLY A 91 8.88 1.99 2.63
CA GLY A 91 9.57 2.77 1.59
C GLY A 91 10.36 1.93 0.56
N GLY A 92 10.67 0.66 0.86
CA GLY A 92 11.55 -0.18 0.05
C GLY A 92 10.96 -1.52 -0.39
N VAL A 93 10.00 -2.08 0.35
CA VAL A 93 9.57 -3.48 0.16
C VAL A 93 8.93 -3.74 -1.21
N MET A 94 8.17 -2.78 -1.74
CA MET A 94 7.50 -2.91 -3.05
C MET A 94 8.50 -2.98 -4.22
N ARG A 95 9.75 -2.55 -4.00
CA ARG A 95 10.84 -2.66 -4.98
C ARG A 95 11.34 -4.08 -5.12
N LEU A 96 11.26 -4.89 -4.06
CA LEU A 96 11.95 -6.17 -3.99
C LEU A 96 11.36 -7.18 -4.98
N PRO A 97 12.19 -8.04 -5.60
CA PRO A 97 11.71 -9.22 -6.27
C PRO A 97 10.91 -10.08 -5.30
N GLY A 98 9.73 -10.56 -5.72
CA GLY A 98 8.89 -11.39 -4.88
C GLY A 98 7.42 -11.36 -5.29
N ARG A 99 6.57 -11.77 -4.38
CA ARG A 99 5.12 -11.81 -4.51
C ARG A 99 4.44 -11.05 -3.39
N LEU A 100 3.23 -10.62 -3.71
CA LEU A 100 2.28 -10.05 -2.78
C LEU A 100 1.12 -11.03 -2.60
N HIS A 101 0.61 -11.12 -1.38
CA HIS A 101 -0.68 -11.71 -1.07
C HIS A 101 -1.54 -10.64 -0.41
N ILE A 102 -2.63 -10.26 -1.07
CA ILE A 102 -3.50 -9.18 -0.60
C ILE A 102 -4.85 -9.77 -0.19
N THR A 103 -5.31 -9.47 1.02
CA THR A 103 -6.59 -9.95 1.56
C THR A 103 -7.30 -8.84 2.33
N TRP A 104 -8.60 -9.02 2.58
CA TRP A 104 -9.32 -8.21 3.57
C TRP A 104 -9.22 -8.89 4.93
N ALA A 105 -8.63 -8.22 5.92
CA ALA A 105 -8.64 -8.70 7.31
C ALA A 105 -10.01 -8.49 7.97
N ASP A 106 -10.70 -7.42 7.57
CA ASP A 106 -12.08 -7.09 7.91
C ASP A 106 -12.66 -6.16 6.84
N ASP A 107 -13.87 -5.65 7.02
CA ASP A 107 -14.56 -4.81 6.03
C ASP A 107 -13.90 -3.45 5.75
N ASN A 108 -12.99 -2.99 6.62
CA ASN A 108 -12.30 -1.71 6.53
C ASN A 108 -10.78 -1.81 6.70
N THR A 109 -10.21 -3.01 6.61
CA THR A 109 -8.75 -3.23 6.69
C THR A 109 -8.28 -4.17 5.60
N LEU A 110 -7.45 -3.65 4.68
CA LEU A 110 -6.69 -4.48 3.75
C LEU A 110 -5.39 -4.94 4.41
N GLN A 111 -5.02 -6.19 4.16
CA GLN A 111 -3.73 -6.76 4.53
C GLN A 111 -2.95 -7.05 3.25
N LEU A 112 -1.69 -6.63 3.20
CA LEU A 112 -0.74 -6.95 2.15
C LEU A 112 0.46 -7.65 2.77
N GLU A 113 0.71 -8.89 2.34
CA GLU A 113 1.84 -9.70 2.75
C GLU A 113 2.86 -9.79 1.62
N THR A 114 4.14 -9.81 1.94
CA THR A 114 5.22 -10.05 0.98
C THR A 114 5.94 -11.34 1.33
N ASP A 115 6.24 -12.17 0.32
CA ASP A 115 7.06 -13.37 0.56
C ASP A 115 8.53 -12.99 0.79
N ALA A 116 9.01 -11.99 0.06
CA ALA A 116 10.30 -11.35 0.29
C ALA A 116 10.31 -10.66 1.66
N GLY A 117 11.12 -11.19 2.57
CA GLY A 117 11.24 -10.69 3.93
C GLY A 117 10.05 -11.02 4.84
N THR A 118 9.03 -11.73 4.38
CA THR A 118 7.86 -12.12 5.19
C THR A 118 7.24 -10.93 5.93
N GLN A 119 6.98 -9.83 5.22
CA GLN A 119 6.42 -8.61 5.81
C GLN A 119 4.91 -8.59 5.72
N THR A 120 4.25 -7.99 6.71
CA THR A 120 2.80 -7.77 6.71
C THR A 120 2.51 -6.29 6.89
N ARG A 121 1.71 -5.73 5.98
CA ARG A 121 1.24 -4.34 6.00
C ARG A 121 -0.27 -4.32 6.16
N ARG A 122 -0.79 -3.44 7.01
CA ARG A 122 -2.23 -3.26 7.23
C ARG A 122 -2.63 -1.86 6.81
N PHE A 123 -3.60 -1.76 5.92
CA PHE A 123 -4.11 -0.52 5.36
C PHE A 123 -5.50 -0.27 5.91
N PHE A 124 -5.63 0.74 6.76
CA PHE A 124 -6.86 1.04 7.48
C PHE A 124 -7.68 2.09 6.73
N PHE A 125 -8.95 1.80 6.51
CA PHE A 125 -9.92 2.73 5.95
C PHE A 125 -10.75 3.34 7.08
N GLY A 126 -10.89 4.67 7.10
CA GLY A 126 -11.64 5.38 8.13
C GLY A 126 -10.78 5.91 9.28
N ALA A 127 -11.32 5.94 10.50
CA ALA A 127 -10.69 6.61 11.63
C ALA A 127 -9.32 6.03 11.98
N SER A 128 -8.39 6.90 12.38
CA SER A 128 -7.04 6.53 12.79
C SER A 128 -7.06 5.60 14.01
N GLN A 129 -6.36 4.47 13.95
CA GLN A 129 -6.06 3.66 15.13
C GLN A 129 -5.09 4.42 16.06
N PRO A 130 -5.06 4.08 17.37
CA PRO A 130 -4.07 4.61 18.29
C PRO A 130 -2.66 4.36 17.75
N LEU A 131 -1.79 5.37 17.86
CA LEU A 131 -0.38 5.21 17.49
C LEU A 131 0.24 4.13 18.38
N ALA A 132 0.76 3.08 17.74
CA ALA A 132 1.58 2.07 18.38
C ALA A 132 3.05 2.55 18.46
N GLU A 133 3.99 1.67 18.77
CA GLU A 133 5.40 1.95 18.54
C GLU A 133 5.72 1.99 17.03
N PRO A 134 6.67 2.83 16.57
CA PRO A 134 7.06 2.87 15.17
C PRO A 134 7.56 1.51 14.69
N THR A 135 7.13 1.12 13.50
CA THR A 135 7.60 -0.10 12.82
C THR A 135 8.17 0.25 11.45
N TRP A 136 8.90 -0.67 10.81
CA TRP A 136 9.32 -0.45 9.41
C TRP A 136 8.13 -0.46 8.43
N GLN A 137 6.98 -1.01 8.81
CA GLN A 137 5.76 -0.96 8.00
C GLN A 137 4.91 0.28 8.29
N GLY A 138 5.22 0.99 9.37
CA GLY A 138 4.56 2.22 9.78
C GLY A 138 3.07 2.05 10.08
N TYR A 139 2.36 3.16 10.01
CA TYR A 139 0.91 3.24 10.10
C TYR A 139 0.34 3.73 8.77
N SER A 140 -0.48 2.90 8.12
CA SER A 140 -0.99 3.15 6.77
C SER A 140 -2.49 3.48 6.78
N VAL A 141 -2.84 4.67 6.29
CA VAL A 141 -4.23 5.08 6.03
C VAL A 141 -4.53 4.91 4.56
N ALA A 142 -5.61 4.20 4.26
CA ALA A 142 -6.07 3.94 2.91
C ALA A 142 -7.39 4.65 2.58
N ARG A 143 -7.52 5.02 1.30
CA ARG A 143 -8.78 5.47 0.72
C ARG A 143 -8.88 5.07 -0.74
N TRP A 144 -10.11 4.85 -1.20
CA TRP A 144 -10.40 4.76 -2.62
C TRP A 144 -10.47 6.16 -3.23
N GLU A 145 -9.76 6.36 -4.33
CA GLU A 145 -9.86 7.55 -5.16
C GLU A 145 -10.52 7.19 -6.49
N PHE A 146 -11.40 8.07 -6.96
CA PHE A 146 -12.12 7.92 -8.21
C PHE A 146 -11.78 9.09 -9.13
N PRO A 147 -11.74 8.90 -10.47
CA PRO A 147 -11.57 10.01 -11.41
C PRO A 147 -12.64 11.08 -11.20
N ALA A 148 -12.24 12.35 -11.29
CA ALA A 148 -13.17 13.47 -11.24
C ALA A 148 -14.28 13.29 -12.32
N ASN A 149 -15.53 13.58 -11.95
CA ASN A 149 -16.76 13.42 -12.74
C ASN A 149 -17.37 12.02 -12.86
N ARG A 150 -16.97 11.05 -12.02
CA ARG A 150 -17.68 9.75 -11.93
C ARG A 150 -18.10 9.47 -10.50
N THR A 151 -19.41 9.48 -10.25
CA THR A 151 -19.97 8.95 -9.01
C THR A 151 -19.67 7.45 -8.93
N PRO A 152 -19.28 6.90 -7.76
CA PRO A 152 -19.16 5.46 -7.58
C PRO A 152 -20.48 4.78 -7.97
N ALA A 153 -20.45 3.93 -9.00
CA ALA A 153 -21.62 3.12 -9.34
C ALA A 153 -21.81 2.07 -8.22
N PRO A 154 -23.05 1.85 -7.73
CA PRO A 154 -23.33 0.74 -6.83
C PRO A 154 -22.92 -0.58 -7.52
N GLY A 155 -22.02 -1.35 -6.91
CA GLY A 155 -21.53 -2.61 -7.47
C GLY A 155 -20.09 -2.61 -8.00
N GLY A 156 -19.30 -1.55 -7.76
CA GLY A 156 -17.84 -1.66 -7.73
C GLY A 156 -17.12 -1.99 -9.03
N ALA A 157 -17.79 -2.03 -10.18
CA ALA A 157 -17.14 -2.13 -11.49
C ALA A 157 -16.81 -0.72 -11.99
N GLY A 158 -15.61 -0.21 -11.68
CA GLY A 158 -15.30 1.19 -11.98
C GLY A 158 -13.83 1.54 -12.04
N HIS A 159 -13.56 2.69 -12.63
CA HIS A 159 -12.24 3.31 -12.67
C HIS A 159 -11.97 3.95 -11.30
N GLY A 160 -10.81 3.64 -10.71
CA GLY A 160 -10.36 4.17 -9.43
C GLY A 160 -9.01 3.59 -9.06
N GLN A 161 -8.44 4.09 -7.98
CA GLN A 161 -7.16 3.63 -7.44
C GLN A 161 -7.21 3.61 -5.91
N LEU A 162 -6.43 2.70 -5.32
CA LEU A 162 -6.19 2.75 -3.88
C LEU A 162 -5.08 3.77 -3.62
N LYS A 163 -5.33 4.78 -2.80
CA LYS A 163 -4.26 5.59 -2.21
C LYS A 163 -3.99 5.11 -0.79
N VAL A 164 -2.73 4.88 -0.48
CA VAL A 164 -2.24 4.55 0.86
C VAL A 164 -1.21 5.61 1.27
N VAL A 165 -1.37 6.19 2.46
CA VAL A 165 -0.37 7.10 3.05
C VAL A 165 0.14 6.43 4.32
N THR A 166 1.45 6.23 4.39
CA THR A 166 2.14 5.59 5.51
C THR A 166 3.09 6.56 6.17
N ASN A 167 3.01 6.67 7.49
CA ASN A 167 3.93 7.43 8.33
C ASN A 167 4.30 6.61 9.57
N HIS A 168 4.88 7.25 10.60
CA HIS A 168 5.23 6.58 11.86
C HIS A 168 6.18 5.39 11.63
N LEU A 169 7.16 5.61 10.76
CA LEU A 169 8.11 4.61 10.30
C LEU A 169 9.33 4.59 11.22
N ARG A 170 9.93 3.40 11.38
CA ARG A 170 11.34 3.31 11.75
C ARG A 170 12.21 3.73 10.56
N PRO A 171 13.40 4.32 10.78
CA PRO A 171 14.37 4.55 9.70
C PRO A 171 14.68 3.24 8.97
N GLY A 172 14.75 3.31 7.64
CA GLY A 172 14.98 2.14 6.79
C GLY A 172 15.64 2.54 5.48
N TYR A 173 15.58 1.65 4.49
CA TYR A 173 16.24 1.84 3.21
C TYR A 173 15.28 1.81 2.03
N LEU A 174 15.44 2.75 1.09
CA LEU A 174 14.80 2.75 -0.24
C LEU A 174 15.38 1.67 -1.16
N ARG A 175 16.63 1.26 -0.89
CA ARG A 175 17.37 0.26 -1.67
C ARG A 175 18.28 -0.54 -0.76
N LYS A 176 18.45 -1.83 -1.04
CA LYS A 176 19.23 -2.78 -0.22
C LYS A 176 20.67 -2.36 0.08
N ASN A 177 21.27 -1.42 -0.67
CA ASN A 177 22.62 -0.92 -0.42
C ASN A 177 22.68 0.27 0.57
N GLY A 178 21.67 0.43 1.42
CA GLY A 178 21.68 1.42 2.51
C GLY A 178 21.25 2.84 2.14
N VAL A 179 20.61 3.05 0.97
CA VAL A 179 20.03 4.37 0.64
C VAL A 179 18.91 4.67 1.64
N PRO A 180 19.04 5.69 2.50
CA PRO A 180 18.16 5.82 3.66
C PRO A 180 16.85 6.55 3.37
N TYR A 181 15.85 6.26 4.20
CA TYR A 181 14.76 7.17 4.55
C TYR A 181 14.68 7.28 6.08
N SER A 182 14.28 8.45 6.57
CA SER A 182 14.23 8.79 8.01
C SER A 182 12.93 8.33 8.69
N ALA A 183 12.87 8.49 10.02
CA ALA A 183 11.63 8.28 10.78
C ALA A 183 10.53 9.31 10.44
N ASN A 184 10.91 10.45 9.84
CA ASN A 184 10.00 11.50 9.41
C ASN A 184 9.49 11.29 7.97
N ALA A 185 9.93 10.23 7.31
CA ALA A 185 9.49 9.93 5.95
C ALA A 185 7.97 9.72 5.87
N VAL A 186 7.37 10.23 4.80
CA VAL A 186 5.99 9.93 4.43
C VAL A 186 6.01 9.15 3.13
N VAL A 187 5.41 7.96 3.15
CA VAL A 187 5.30 7.09 1.98
C VAL A 187 3.88 7.17 1.46
N THR A 188 3.68 7.69 0.26
CA THR A 188 2.39 7.66 -0.42
C THR A 188 2.44 6.67 -1.57
N GLU A 189 1.52 5.71 -1.60
CA GLU A 189 1.40 4.72 -2.66
C GLU A 189 0.05 4.82 -3.34
N TYR A 190 0.06 4.67 -4.67
CA TYR A 190 -1.13 4.55 -5.50
C TYR A 190 -1.12 3.18 -6.17
N PHE A 191 -2.12 2.35 -5.88
CA PHE A 191 -2.31 1.07 -6.53
C PHE A 191 -3.38 1.24 -7.61
N LEU A 192 -2.97 1.06 -8.86
CA LEU A 192 -3.84 1.14 -10.02
C LEU A 192 -3.95 -0.24 -10.66
N ARG A 193 -5.17 -0.74 -10.85
CA ARG A 193 -5.42 -1.97 -11.60
C ARG A 193 -5.44 -1.68 -13.10
N LEU A 194 -4.69 -2.47 -13.84
CA LEU A 194 -4.65 -2.50 -15.30
C LEU A 194 -5.08 -3.89 -15.79
N VAL A 195 -5.77 -3.94 -16.93
CA VAL A 195 -6.21 -5.20 -17.53
C VAL A 195 -5.82 -5.20 -19.00
N ASP A 196 -5.12 -6.23 -19.46
CA ASP A 196 -4.77 -6.38 -20.88
C ASP A 196 -5.96 -6.87 -21.72
N ARG A 197 -5.78 -6.95 -23.04
CA ARG A 197 -6.82 -7.41 -23.98
C ARG A 197 -7.25 -8.87 -23.77
N ARG A 198 -6.48 -9.66 -23.02
CA ARG A 198 -6.75 -11.06 -22.71
C ARG A 198 -7.36 -11.24 -21.32
N GLY A 199 -7.64 -10.14 -20.61
CA GLY A 199 -8.17 -10.19 -19.25
C GLY A 199 -7.10 -10.43 -18.17
N GLN A 200 -5.80 -10.43 -18.52
CA GLN A 200 -4.74 -10.52 -17.53
C GLN A 200 -4.68 -9.21 -16.74
N GLU A 201 -4.75 -9.34 -15.42
CA GLU A 201 -4.66 -8.20 -14.51
C GLU A 201 -3.23 -7.91 -14.08
N TYR A 202 -2.96 -6.63 -13.90
CA TYR A 202 -1.73 -6.08 -13.37
C TYR A 202 -2.04 -5.02 -12.32
N LEU A 203 -1.17 -4.85 -11.35
CA LEU A 203 -1.12 -3.67 -10.49
C LEU A 203 0.10 -2.84 -10.87
N ALA A 204 -0.14 -1.55 -11.14
CA ALA A 204 0.91 -0.55 -11.11
C ALA A 204 0.88 0.11 -9.73
N VAL A 205 1.98 0.03 -8.99
CA VAL A 205 2.14 0.63 -7.66
C VAL A 205 3.11 1.79 -7.77
N THR A 206 2.58 3.02 -7.81
CA THR A 206 3.43 4.23 -7.81
C THR A 206 3.67 4.67 -6.37
N ILE A 207 4.92 4.67 -5.95
CA ILE A 207 5.36 5.12 -4.64
C ILE A 207 5.97 6.52 -4.73
N PHE A 208 5.65 7.35 -3.75
CA PHE A 208 6.28 8.63 -3.44
C PHE A 208 6.86 8.50 -2.03
N VAL A 209 8.13 8.82 -1.85
CA VAL A 209 8.74 8.94 -0.52
C VAL A 209 9.24 10.37 -0.35
N ASP A 210 8.58 11.08 0.56
CA ASP A 210 8.90 12.43 0.98
C ASP A 210 9.75 12.35 2.25
N ASP A 211 11.02 12.76 2.16
CA ASP A 211 11.94 12.80 3.30
C ASP A 211 13.04 13.84 3.09
N ALA A 212 12.79 15.07 3.54
CA ALA A 212 13.73 16.18 3.36
C ALA A 212 15.08 15.97 4.07
N GLN A 213 15.16 15.03 5.03
CA GLN A 213 16.41 14.73 5.71
C GLN A 213 17.44 14.10 4.76
N TYR A 214 17.03 13.16 3.91
CA TYR A 214 17.94 12.42 3.04
C TYR A 214 17.71 12.64 1.53
N LEU A 215 16.58 13.22 1.15
CA LEU A 215 16.20 13.45 -0.24
C LEU A 215 16.10 14.95 -0.56
N GLN A 216 16.56 15.33 -1.75
CA GLN A 216 16.48 16.72 -2.25
C GLN A 216 15.13 17.03 -2.95
N GLN A 217 14.43 15.98 -3.35
CA GLN A 217 13.07 15.99 -3.90
C GLN A 217 12.44 14.61 -3.65
N PRO A 218 11.12 14.45 -3.77
CA PRO A 218 10.48 13.17 -3.51
C PRO A 218 11.07 12.05 -4.37
N TYR A 219 11.31 10.88 -3.78
CA TYR A 219 11.64 9.67 -4.53
C TYR A 219 10.36 9.11 -5.13
N ILE A 220 10.33 8.95 -6.46
CA ILE A 220 9.14 8.50 -7.20
C ILE A 220 9.51 7.33 -8.09
N LYS A 221 8.81 6.20 -7.93
CA LYS A 221 8.94 5.01 -8.78
C LYS A 221 7.60 4.32 -8.95
N THR A 222 7.44 3.58 -10.05
CA THR A 222 6.32 2.67 -10.26
C THR A 222 6.85 1.25 -10.31
N TYR A 223 6.17 0.33 -9.62
CA TYR A 223 6.47 -1.10 -9.65
C TYR A 223 5.25 -1.87 -10.12
N GLU A 224 5.44 -2.73 -11.11
CA GLU A 224 4.38 -3.53 -11.69
C GLU A 224 4.33 -4.93 -11.10
N PHE A 225 3.12 -5.42 -10.89
CA PHE A 225 2.86 -6.79 -10.47
C PHE A 225 1.82 -7.43 -11.38
N LYS A 226 1.98 -8.70 -11.70
CA LYS A 226 1.03 -9.48 -12.50
C LYS A 226 0.20 -10.37 -11.59
N LYS A 227 -1.12 -10.42 -11.80
CA LYS A 227 -2.01 -11.31 -11.07
C LYS A 227 -1.68 -12.78 -11.34
N GLN A 228 -1.65 -13.57 -10.27
CA GLN A 228 -1.56 -15.03 -10.33
C GLN A 228 -2.91 -15.68 -9.97
N PRO A 229 -3.20 -16.88 -10.53
CA PRO A 229 -4.43 -17.60 -10.22
C PRO A 229 -4.49 -18.11 -8.77
N ASP A 230 -3.33 -18.41 -8.17
CA ASP A 230 -3.21 -19.02 -6.85
C ASP A 230 -1.83 -18.69 -6.21
N ALA A 231 -1.49 -19.40 -5.13
CA ALA A 231 -0.24 -19.25 -4.40
C ALA A 231 1.01 -19.82 -5.10
N SER A 232 0.91 -20.24 -6.37
CA SER A 232 2.03 -20.86 -7.08
C SER A 232 3.27 -19.96 -7.10
N GLY A 233 4.37 -20.50 -6.55
CA GLY A 233 5.65 -19.81 -6.43
C GLY A 233 5.76 -18.87 -5.24
N TRP A 234 4.74 -18.76 -4.38
CA TRP A 234 4.87 -18.13 -3.08
C TRP A 234 6.02 -18.78 -2.31
N ASN A 235 7.03 -17.98 -1.94
CA ASN A 235 8.26 -18.49 -1.34
C ASN A 235 8.73 -17.57 -0.20
N PRO A 236 8.17 -17.70 1.01
CA PRO A 236 8.55 -16.88 2.15
C PRO A 236 10.05 -16.98 2.43
N THR A 237 10.70 -15.82 2.48
CA THR A 237 12.11 -15.70 2.82
C THR A 237 12.26 -14.74 3.99
N PRO A 238 13.24 -14.97 4.88
CA PRO A 238 13.54 -14.01 5.93
C PRO A 238 14.12 -12.72 5.33
N CYS A 239 14.10 -11.64 6.12
CA CYS A 239 14.88 -10.45 5.79
C CYS A 239 16.38 -10.78 5.72
N SER A 240 17.09 -10.04 4.88
CA SER A 240 18.55 -10.07 4.75
C SER A 240 19.05 -8.66 4.46
N ALA A 241 20.04 -8.20 5.23
CA ALA A 241 20.72 -6.93 4.95
C ALA A 241 21.50 -6.98 3.63
N LYS A 242 21.83 -8.18 3.13
CA LYS A 242 22.55 -8.40 1.87
C LYS A 242 21.59 -8.72 0.71
#